data_AF-A0A9E5WSA0-F1
#
_entry.id   AF-A0A9E5WSA0-F1
#
_cell.length_a   1.000
_cell.length_b   1.000
_cell.length_c   1.000
_cell.angle_alpha   90.00
_cell.angle_beta   90.00
_cell.angle_gamma   90.00
#
_symmetry.space_group_name_H-M   'P 1'
#
loop_
_entity.id
_entity.type
_entity.pdbx_description
1 polymer ?
#
loop_
_entity_poly.entity_id
_entity_poly.type
_entity_poly.pdbx_seq_one_letter_code
_entity_poly.pdbx_strand_id
1 'polypeptide(L)' 'MSDAVEFVEFVRRLHADAGPPLRDFFSDRRPVVVARAPGRLDVMGGIADYSGSLVLQLPLSE' A
#
# COMPACT_ATOMS: atom_id res chain seq x y z
N MET A 1 -3.85 3.58 -11.61
CA MET A 1 -5.26 3.09 -11.60
C MET A 1 -5.34 1.58 -11.83
N SER A 2 -4.45 0.98 -12.64
CA SER A 2 -4.35 -0.49 -12.81
C SER A 2 -3.90 -1.21 -11.52
N ASP A 3 -2.95 -0.61 -10.81
CA ASP A 3 -2.34 -1.10 -9.56
C ASP A 3 -3.36 -1.46 -8.46
N ALA A 4 -4.30 -0.55 -8.18
CA ALA A 4 -5.28 -0.73 -7.12
C ALA A 4 -6.26 -1.86 -7.46
N VAL A 5 -6.63 -1.98 -8.74
CA VAL A 5 -7.50 -3.07 -9.22
C VAL A 5 -6.76 -4.41 -9.14
N GLU A 6 -5.50 -4.46 -9.58
CA GLU A 6 -4.65 -5.65 -9.47
C GLU A 6 -4.48 -6.10 -8.01
N PHE A 7 -4.30 -5.16 -7.08
CA PHE A 7 -4.19 -5.48 -5.66
C PHE A 7 -5.51 -6.00 -5.06
N VAL A 8 -6.65 -5.43 -5.45
CA VAL A 8 -7.97 -5.94 -5.05
C VAL A 8 -8.14 -7.39 -5.52
N GLU A 9 -7.80 -7.69 -6.77
CA GLU A 9 -7.86 -9.05 -7.29
C GLU A 9 -6.89 -10.00 -6.59
N PHE A 10 -5.69 -9.52 -6.23
CA PHE A 10 -4.76 -10.29 -5.41
C PHE A 10 -5.36 -10.67 -4.05
N VAL A 11 -5.96 -9.71 -3.34
CA VAL A 11 -6.61 -9.97 -2.04
C VAL A 11 -7.76 -10.97 -2.18
N ARG A 12 -8.54 -10.89 -3.26
CA ARG A 12 -9.61 -11.87 -3.56
C ARG A 12 -9.07 -13.28 -3.73
N ARG A 13 -8.00 -13.46 -4.50
CA ARG A 13 -7.35 -14.77 -4.67
C ARG A 13 -6.76 -15.29 -3.38
N LEU A 14 -6.16 -14.40 -2.56
CA LEU A 14 -5.58 -14.79 -1.29
C LEU A 14 -6.63 -15.36 -0.35
N HIS A 15 -7.85 -14.82 -0.32
CA HIS A 15 -8.96 -15.42 0.43
C HIS A 15 -9.31 -16.83 -0.09
N ALA A 16 -9.35 -17.03 -1.42
CA ALA A 16 -9.68 -18.32 -2.03
C ALA A 16 -8.59 -19.39 -1.80
N ASP A 17 -7.31 -19.03 -1.88
CA ASP A 17 -6.21 -19.99 -1.98
C ASP A 17 -5.39 -20.13 -0.68
N ALA A 18 -5.55 -19.22 0.30
CA ALA A 18 -4.68 -19.22 1.47
C ALA A 18 -5.00 -20.31 2.50
N GLY A 19 -3.98 -20.66 3.30
CA GLY A 19 -4.12 -21.51 4.47
C GLY A 19 -4.97 -20.88 5.59
N PRO A 20 -5.33 -21.65 6.63
CA PRO A 20 -6.30 -21.25 7.65
C PRO A 20 -6.06 -19.86 8.30
N PRO A 21 -4.83 -19.48 8.70
CA PRO A 21 -4.61 -18.21 9.40
C PRO A 21 -4.95 -16.97 8.55
N LEU A 22 -4.72 -17.03 7.24
CA LEU A 22 -4.97 -15.91 6.33
C LEU A 22 -6.45 -15.82 5.93
N ARG A 23 -7.14 -16.96 5.80
CA ARG A 23 -8.59 -16.99 5.59
C ARG A 23 -9.35 -16.40 6.78
N ASP A 24 -8.90 -16.71 7.99
CA ASP A 24 -9.49 -16.14 9.22
C ASP A 24 -9.21 -14.63 9.33
N PHE A 25 -8.00 -14.19 8.96
CA PHE A 25 -7.64 -12.77 8.97
C PHE A 25 -8.47 -11.97 7.96
N PHE A 26 -8.63 -12.47 6.73
CA PHE A 26 -9.49 -11.89 5.70
C PHE A 26 -10.86 -12.58 5.64
N SER A 27 -11.56 -12.64 6.78
CA SER A 27 -12.88 -13.29 6.86
C SER A 27 -13.91 -12.57 5.98
N ASP A 28 -14.72 -13.33 5.26
CA ASP A 28 -15.89 -12.85 4.50
C ASP A 28 -16.99 -12.21 5.38
N ARG A 29 -16.94 -12.47 6.69
CA ARG A 29 -17.85 -11.90 7.71
C ARG A 29 -17.75 -10.39 7.88
N ARG A 30 -16.69 -9.75 7.36
CA ARG A 30 -16.46 -8.30 7.47
C ARG A 30 -15.98 -7.74 6.14
N PRO A 31 -16.36 -6.49 5.80
CA PRO A 31 -15.85 -5.87 4.60
C PRO A 31 -14.33 -5.66 4.71
N VAL A 32 -13.62 -5.99 3.64
CA VAL A 32 -12.20 -5.63 3.48
C VAL A 32 -12.13 -4.31 2.72
N VAL A 33 -11.39 -3.36 3.27
CA VAL A 33 -11.18 -2.03 2.68
C VAL A 33 -9.75 -1.92 2.19
N VAL A 34 -9.58 -1.51 0.94
CA VAL A 34 -8.27 -1.21 0.36
C VAL A 34 -8.09 0.30 0.32
N ALA A 35 -7.02 0.79 0.94
CA ALA A 35 -6.60 2.19 0.87
C ALA A 35 -5.27 2.28 0.12
N ARG A 36 -5.02 3.43 -0.52
CA ARG A 36 -3.82 3.66 -1.32
C ARG A 36 -3.09 4.90 -0.84
N ALA A 37 -1.77 4.80 -0.78
CA ALA A 37 -0.86 5.92 -0.56
C ALA A 37 0.31 5.79 -1.56
N PRO A 38 0.56 6.79 -2.42
CA PRO A 38 1.64 6.72 -3.38
C PRO A 38 2.99 6.72 -2.68
N GLY A 39 3.98 6.06 -3.30
CA GLY A 39 5.38 6.29 -2.95
C GLY A 39 5.78 7.75 -3.17
N ARG A 40 6.86 8.19 -2.54
CA ARG A 40 7.45 9.52 -2.78
C ARG A 40 8.88 9.40 -3.28
N LEU A 41 9.33 10.41 -4.00
CA LEU A 41 10.72 10.58 -4.37
C LEU A 41 11.28 11.84 -3.73
N ASP A 42 12.42 11.69 -3.08
CA ASP A 42 13.19 12.79 -2.53
C ASP A 42 14.24 13.20 -3.56
N VAL A 43 14.07 14.37 -4.18
CA VAL A 43 15.04 14.94 -5.13
C VAL A 43 16.24 15.51 -4.37
N MET A 44 16.00 16.03 -3.16
CA MET A 44 17.01 16.60 -2.30
C MET A 44 16.59 16.51 -0.84
N GLY A 45 17.56 16.29 0.06
CA GLY A 45 17.35 16.33 1.51
C GLY A 45 16.81 15.05 2.14
N GLY A 46 16.80 13.91 1.45
CA GLY A 46 16.19 12.65 1.96
C GLY A 46 16.79 12.08 3.26
N ILE A 47 18.03 12.44 3.62
CA ILE A 47 18.65 12.07 4.91
C ILE A 47 18.73 13.23 5.91
N ALA A 48 18.12 14.38 5.60
CA ALA A 48 18.19 15.59 6.42
C ALA A 48 16.82 15.95 7.02
N ASP A 49 15.80 15.13 6.77
CA ASP A 49 14.44 15.27 7.26
C ASP A 49 14.37 15.20 8.80
N TYR A 50 15.13 14.29 9.42
CA TYR A 50 15.13 14.10 10.87
C TYR A 50 15.83 15.23 11.65
N SER A 51 16.61 16.08 10.97
CA SER A 51 17.30 17.23 11.60
C SER A 51 16.54 18.55 11.45
N GLY A 52 15.37 18.55 10.79
CA GLY A 52 14.58 19.75 10.54
C GLY A 52 15.06 20.58 9.34
N SER A 53 15.88 19.99 8.46
CA SER A 53 16.33 20.64 7.24
C SER A 53 15.23 20.71 6.19
N LEU A 54 15.37 21.62 5.22
CA LEU A 54 14.46 21.71 4.07
C LEU A 54 14.61 20.46 3.17
N VAL A 55 13.47 19.91 2.74
CA VAL A 55 13.39 18.77 1.83
C VAL A 55 12.68 19.15 0.53
N LEU A 56 13.11 18.56 -0.59
CA LEU A 56 12.40 18.63 -1.86
C LEU A 56 11.95 17.23 -2.26
N GLN A 57 10.67 16.96 -2.05
CA GLN A 57 10.06 15.65 -2.30
C GLN A 57 8.66 15.80 -2.91
N LEU A 58 8.25 14.84 -3.72
CA LEU A 58 6.91 14.76 -4.28
C LEU A 58 6.41 13.32 -4.34
N PRO A 59 5.08 13.09 -4.27
CA PRO A 59 4.50 11.80 -4.60
C PRO A 59 4.86 11.39 -6.02
N LEU A 60 5.14 10.11 -6.22
CA LEU A 60 5.27 9.51 -7.53
C LEU A 60 3.90 9.43 -8.21
N SER A 61 3.89 9.67 -9.52
CA SER A 61 2.73 9.38 -10.36
C SER A 61 2.80 7.91 -10.79
N GLU A 62 1.72 7.15 -10.59
CA GLU A 62 1.58 5.73 -10.96
C GLU A 62 0.41 5.54 -11.94
#